data_AF-R6U4F7-F1
#
_entry.id   AF-R6U4F7-F1
#
_cell.length_a   1.000
_cell.length_b   1.000
_cell.length_c   1.000
_cell.angle_alpha   90.00
_cell.angle_beta   90.00
_cell.angle_gamma   90.00
#
_symmetry.space_group_name_H-M   'P 1'
#
loop_
_entity.id
_entity.type
_entity.pdbx_description
1 polymer ?
#
loop_
_entity_poly.entity_id
_entity_poly.type
_entity_poly.pdbx_seq_one_letter_code
_entity_poly.pdbx_strand_id
1 'polypeptide(L)'
;MSWDYVPGKNAEGYPDPTAAAALSNVQRSQRGLQSKRAGEHFENMIAASLGWYKDKGVAFIEKTPEPMRPLRPPNRQGQFLACYIKAGQPDFKGTLTGGRAVVFEAKHTDSDRIDYNRLTPEQLNSLAEHDRLGAAAFILVSVELQDFYRVPWGVWRDMRKLYGHKHMNKAELEPFRVQYIAGVLKLLEGIELEYGEQEETL
;
A
#
# COMPACT_ATOMS: atom_id res chain seq x y z
N MET A 1 -19.96 -47.08 -16.94
CA MET A 1 -18.96 -46.64 -15.95
C MET A 1 -18.74 -45.16 -16.19
N SER A 2 -19.13 -44.30 -15.24
CA SER A 2 -18.89 -42.86 -15.36
C SER A 2 -17.39 -42.61 -15.26
N TRP A 3 -16.85 -41.93 -16.27
CA TRP A 3 -15.49 -41.39 -16.23
C TRP A 3 -15.55 -40.07 -15.48
N ASP A 4 -15.76 -40.14 -14.16
CA ASP A 4 -15.71 -38.96 -13.32
C ASP A 4 -14.26 -38.51 -13.22
N TYR A 5 -13.98 -37.31 -13.71
CA TYR A 5 -12.66 -36.68 -13.68
C TYR A 5 -12.12 -36.66 -12.24
N VAL A 6 -10.98 -37.32 -12.00
CA VAL A 6 -10.25 -37.27 -10.73
C VAL A 6 -9.10 -36.27 -10.89
N PRO A 7 -9.12 -35.12 -10.19
CA PRO A 7 -8.06 -34.13 -10.30
C PRO A 7 -6.68 -34.73 -10.03
N GLY A 8 -5.72 -34.50 -10.94
CA GLY A 8 -4.34 -34.97 -10.83
C GLY A 8 -4.07 -36.36 -11.41
N LYS A 9 -4.99 -36.94 -12.18
CA LYS A 9 -4.76 -38.15 -12.97
C LYS A 9 -5.14 -37.93 -14.44
N ASN A 10 -4.39 -38.54 -15.37
CA ASN A 10 -4.74 -38.52 -16.80
C ASN A 10 -5.92 -39.47 -17.09
N ALA A 11 -6.37 -39.52 -18.35
CA ALA A 11 -7.48 -40.39 -18.80
C ALA A 11 -7.24 -41.90 -18.57
N GLU A 12 -5.99 -42.30 -18.32
CA GLU A 12 -5.57 -43.68 -18.06
C GLU A 12 -5.40 -43.97 -16.55
N GLY A 13 -5.64 -42.98 -15.68
CA GLY A 13 -5.59 -43.13 -14.22
C GLY A 13 -4.20 -43.01 -13.58
N TYR A 14 -3.17 -42.66 -14.36
CA TYR A 14 -1.82 -42.37 -13.85
C TYR A 14 -1.75 -40.95 -13.26
N PRO A 15 -0.95 -40.73 -12.20
CA PRO A 15 -0.69 -39.38 -11.69
C PRO A 15 -0.21 -38.45 -12.81
N ASP A 16 -0.98 -37.40 -13.08
CA ASP A 16 -0.64 -36.39 -14.07
C ASP A 16 -0.27 -35.08 -13.34
N PRO A 17 1.03 -34.86 -13.06
CA PRO A 17 1.48 -33.63 -12.43
C PRO A 17 1.23 -32.41 -13.31
N THR A 18 0.98 -32.59 -14.62
CA THR A 18 0.76 -31.51 -15.59
C THR A 18 -0.62 -30.89 -15.40
N ALA A 19 -1.67 -31.70 -15.27
CA ALA A 19 -3.03 -31.22 -15.04
C ALA A 19 -3.16 -30.56 -13.65
N ALA A 20 -2.58 -31.18 -12.61
CA ALA A 20 -2.57 -30.61 -11.26
C ALA A 20 -1.76 -29.30 -11.18
N ALA A 21 -0.57 -29.26 -11.79
CA ALA A 21 0.25 -28.05 -11.85
C ALA A 21 -0.45 -26.94 -12.66
N ALA A 22 -1.08 -27.27 -13.79
CA ALA A 22 -1.84 -26.32 -14.60
C ALA A 22 -3.00 -25.70 -13.80
N LEU A 23 -3.80 -26.52 -13.10
CA LEU A 23 -4.87 -26.03 -12.22
C LEU A 23 -4.33 -25.14 -11.09
N SER A 24 -3.22 -25.52 -10.47
CA SER A 24 -2.59 -24.73 -9.42
C SER A 24 -2.07 -23.37 -9.92
N ASN A 25 -1.55 -23.32 -11.15
CA ASN A 25 -1.09 -22.10 -11.81
C ASN A 25 -2.26 -21.19 -12.17
N VAL A 26 -3.36 -21.76 -12.67
CA VAL A 26 -4.60 -21.01 -12.94
C VAL A 26 -5.13 -20.39 -11.65
N GLN A 27 -5.23 -21.16 -10.57
CA GLN A 27 -5.67 -20.65 -9.26
C GLN A 27 -4.74 -19.55 -8.73
N ARG A 28 -3.42 -19.72 -8.84
CA ARG A 28 -2.44 -18.71 -8.43
C ARG A 28 -2.57 -17.43 -9.25
N SER A 29 -2.77 -17.56 -10.57
CA SER A 29 -2.99 -16.42 -11.47
C SER A 29 -4.27 -15.68 -11.14
N GLN A 30 -5.35 -16.40 -10.85
CA GLN A 30 -6.64 -15.80 -10.47
C GLN A 30 -6.52 -15.03 -9.15
N ARG A 31 -5.88 -15.61 -8.13
CA ARG A 31 -5.60 -14.93 -6.86
C ARG A 31 -4.75 -13.68 -7.06
N GLY A 32 -3.69 -13.76 -7.86
CA GLY A 32 -2.86 -12.61 -8.19
C GLY A 32 -3.65 -11.47 -8.86
N LEU A 33 -4.56 -11.81 -9.78
CA LEU A 33 -5.44 -10.82 -10.41
C LEU A 33 -6.43 -10.20 -9.42
N GLN A 34 -6.99 -10.99 -8.51
CA GLN A 34 -7.87 -10.50 -7.45
C GLN A 34 -7.13 -9.53 -6.52
N SER A 35 -5.95 -9.90 -6.02
CA SER A 35 -5.14 -9.03 -5.16
C SER A 35 -4.73 -7.74 -5.88
N LYS A 36 -4.43 -7.80 -7.18
CA LYS A 36 -4.17 -6.59 -7.99
C LYS A 36 -5.39 -5.67 -8.03
N ARG A 37 -6.57 -6.22 -8.33
CA ARG A 37 -7.83 -5.44 -8.37
C ARG A 37 -8.19 -4.84 -7.02
N ALA A 38 -7.97 -5.59 -5.94
CA ALA A 38 -8.20 -5.10 -4.59
C ALA A 38 -7.23 -3.95 -4.24
N GLY A 39 -5.95 -4.08 -4.60
CA GLY A 39 -4.97 -3.00 -4.50
C GLY A 39 -5.38 -1.75 -5.28
N GLU A 40 -5.77 -1.90 -6.55
CA GLU A 40 -6.27 -0.79 -7.38
C GLU A 40 -7.53 -0.14 -6.78
N HIS A 41 -8.44 -0.93 -6.23
CA HIS A 41 -9.63 -0.41 -5.56
C HIS A 41 -9.26 0.43 -4.33
N PHE A 42 -8.35 -0.08 -3.50
CA PHE A 42 -7.87 0.64 -2.33
C PHE A 42 -7.18 1.97 -2.71
N GLU A 43 -6.34 1.97 -3.74
CA GLU A 43 -5.72 3.19 -4.26
C GLU A 43 -6.77 4.22 -4.73
N ASN A 44 -7.84 3.77 -5.39
CA ASN A 44 -8.94 4.64 -5.80
C ASN A 44 -9.69 5.25 -4.60
N MET A 45 -9.90 4.47 -3.52
CA MET A 45 -10.47 5.00 -2.28
C MET A 45 -9.58 6.08 -1.66
N ILE A 46 -8.26 5.87 -1.66
CA ILE A 46 -7.29 6.87 -1.20
C ILE A 46 -7.39 8.12 -2.06
N ALA A 47 -7.34 7.99 -3.39
CA ALA A 47 -7.42 9.13 -4.31
C ALA A 47 -8.70 9.96 -4.12
N ALA A 48 -9.86 9.31 -3.95
CA ALA A 48 -11.12 10.00 -3.64
C ALA A 48 -11.05 10.76 -2.31
N SER A 49 -10.45 10.14 -1.29
CA SER A 49 -10.29 10.75 0.03
C SER A 49 -9.34 11.94 0.00
N LEU A 50 -8.24 11.85 -0.76
CA LEU A 50 -7.31 12.96 -0.98
C LEU A 50 -7.96 14.12 -1.73
N GLY A 51 -8.86 13.83 -2.69
CA GLY A 51 -9.70 14.84 -3.33
C GLY A 51 -10.55 15.61 -2.32
N TRP A 52 -11.19 14.91 -1.39
CA TRP A 52 -11.96 15.54 -0.32
C TRP A 52 -11.08 16.43 0.59
N TYR A 53 -9.89 15.98 0.99
CA TYR A 53 -8.97 16.78 1.79
C TYR A 53 -8.48 18.04 1.05
N LYS A 54 -8.24 17.93 -0.26
CA LYS A 54 -7.90 19.06 -1.13
C LYS A 54 -9.03 20.08 -1.20
N ASP A 55 -10.25 19.62 -1.45
CA ASP A 55 -11.43 20.49 -1.56
C ASP A 55 -11.74 21.21 -0.24
N LYS A 56 -11.36 20.61 0.90
CA LYS A 56 -11.45 21.23 2.23
C LYS A 56 -10.29 22.14 2.58
N GLY A 57 -9.26 22.24 1.75
CA GLY A 57 -8.07 23.05 2.02
C GLY A 57 -7.25 22.51 3.20
N VAL A 58 -7.29 21.20 3.43
CA VAL A 58 -6.58 20.52 4.54
C VAL A 58 -5.22 19.99 4.09
N ALA A 59 -5.14 19.46 2.86
CA ALA A 59 -3.90 18.93 2.32
C ALA A 59 -3.93 18.90 0.79
N PHE A 60 -2.74 18.93 0.18
CA PHE A 60 -2.54 18.63 -1.23
C PHE A 60 -1.56 17.46 -1.34
N ILE A 61 -2.08 16.27 -1.67
CA ILE A 61 -1.33 15.01 -1.70
C ILE A 61 -1.63 14.30 -3.02
N GLU A 62 -0.58 13.78 -3.66
CA GLU A 62 -0.68 13.12 -4.96
C GLU A 62 -0.01 11.76 -4.92
N LYS A 63 -0.52 10.84 -5.75
CA LYS A 63 0.17 9.58 -6.04
C LYS A 63 1.42 9.88 -6.87
N THR A 64 2.54 9.31 -6.47
CA THR A 64 3.77 9.39 -7.25
C THR A 64 3.65 8.50 -8.49
N PRO A 65 3.88 9.02 -9.71
CA PRO A 65 3.89 8.21 -10.90
C PRO A 65 5.06 7.22 -10.86
N GLU A 66 4.83 6.01 -11.37
CA GLU A 66 5.89 5.02 -11.48
C GLU A 66 7.01 5.56 -12.38
N PRO A 67 8.26 5.55 -11.89
CA PRO A 67 9.36 6.12 -12.63
C PRO A 67 9.70 5.21 -13.82
N MET A 68 9.78 5.83 -14.98
CA MET A 68 10.06 5.15 -16.24
C MET A 68 11.14 5.91 -17.00
N ARG A 69 11.99 5.16 -17.69
CA ARG A 69 13.01 5.71 -18.58
C ARG A 69 12.59 5.47 -20.03
N PRO A 70 12.39 6.54 -20.83
CA PRO A 70 12.21 6.40 -22.27
C PRO A 70 13.41 5.68 -22.90
N LEU A 71 13.13 4.71 -23.76
CA LEU A 71 14.15 3.96 -24.51
C LEU A 71 14.49 4.63 -25.84
N ARG A 72 13.60 5.50 -26.35
CA ARG A 72 13.73 6.22 -27.62
C ARG A 72 13.00 7.57 -27.52
N PRO A 73 13.32 8.55 -28.40
CA PRO A 73 12.54 9.79 -28.51
C PRO A 73 11.06 9.53 -28.79
N PRO A 74 10.14 10.35 -28.27
CA PRO A 74 8.72 10.22 -28.55
C PRO A 74 8.40 10.51 -30.03
N ASN A 75 7.31 9.91 -30.53
CA ASN A 75 6.77 10.24 -31.85
C ASN A 75 6.10 11.64 -31.84
N ARG A 76 5.62 12.11 -33.00
CA ARG A 76 4.94 13.42 -33.13
C ARG A 76 3.68 13.58 -32.25
N GLN A 77 3.10 12.48 -31.75
CA GLN A 77 1.95 12.47 -30.86
C GLN A 77 2.34 12.37 -29.37
N GLY A 78 3.64 12.41 -29.05
CA GLY A 78 4.14 12.32 -27.68
C GLY A 78 4.25 10.90 -27.12
N GLN A 79 4.01 9.85 -27.93
CA GLN A 79 4.08 8.46 -27.48
C GLN A 79 5.52 7.96 -27.52
N PHE A 80 5.95 7.21 -26.50
CA PHE A 80 7.29 6.64 -26.41
C PHE A 80 7.26 5.22 -25.81
N LEU A 81 8.30 4.45 -26.13
CA LEU A 81 8.58 3.17 -25.47
C LEU A 81 9.44 3.42 -24.24
N ALA A 82 9.09 2.86 -23.10
CA ALA A 82 9.79 3.05 -21.83
C ALA A 82 10.06 1.73 -21.11
N CYS A 83 11.07 1.72 -20.23
CA CYS A 83 11.24 0.67 -19.24
C CYS A 83 11.01 1.23 -17.84
N TYR A 84 10.38 0.46 -16.96
CA TYR A 84 10.34 0.77 -15.54
C TYR A 84 11.75 0.82 -14.97
N ILE A 85 12.01 1.80 -14.13
CA ILE A 85 13.23 1.86 -13.33
C ILE A 85 12.85 1.65 -11.87
N LYS A 86 13.70 0.96 -11.11
CA LYS A 86 13.52 0.91 -9.66
C LYS A 86 13.74 2.33 -9.13
N ALA A 87 12.73 2.93 -8.50
CA ALA A 87 12.98 4.03 -7.58
C ALA A 87 12.26 3.78 -6.26
N GLY A 88 12.88 4.25 -5.18
CA GLY A 88 12.30 4.29 -3.85
C GLY A 88 11.51 5.56 -3.59
N GLN A 89 10.68 6.01 -4.54
CA GLN A 89 9.76 7.10 -4.18
C GLN A 89 8.57 6.50 -3.42
N PRO A 90 8.07 7.17 -2.37
CA PRO A 90 6.86 6.74 -1.69
C PRO A 90 5.65 6.79 -2.63
N ASP A 91 4.70 5.87 -2.46
CA ASP A 91 3.47 5.81 -3.24
C ASP A 91 2.73 7.16 -3.26
N PHE A 92 2.67 7.86 -2.13
CA PHE A 92 1.99 9.15 -1.98
C PHE A 92 2.86 10.17 -1.26
N LYS A 93 2.79 11.43 -1.72
CA LYS A 93 3.48 12.56 -1.10
C LYS A 93 2.70 13.86 -1.27
N GLY A 94 2.88 14.78 -0.33
CA GLY A 94 2.19 16.06 -0.36
C GLY A 94 2.50 16.96 0.81
N THR A 95 1.61 17.93 1.01
CA THR A 95 1.74 18.97 2.03
C THR A 95 0.42 19.14 2.75
N LEU A 96 0.49 19.20 4.08
CA LEU A 96 -0.63 19.54 4.95
C LEU A 96 -0.73 21.06 5.09
N THR A 97 -1.90 21.56 5.49
CA THR A 97 -2.05 22.93 5.95
C THR A 97 -1.06 23.21 7.09
N GLY A 98 -0.39 24.37 7.04
CA GLY A 98 0.75 24.69 7.89
C GLY A 98 2.11 24.28 7.32
N GLY A 99 2.17 23.64 6.15
CA GLY A 99 3.41 23.42 5.39
C GLY A 99 4.17 22.15 5.72
N ARG A 100 3.72 21.36 6.70
CA ARG A 100 4.33 20.06 7.03
C ARG A 100 4.18 19.10 5.84
N ALA A 101 5.28 18.48 5.42
CA ALA A 101 5.24 17.43 4.42
C ALA A 101 4.55 16.17 4.96
N VAL A 102 3.87 15.43 4.09
CA VAL A 102 3.28 14.13 4.39
C VAL A 102 3.69 13.14 3.30
N VAL A 103 4.13 11.96 3.71
CA VAL A 103 4.52 10.87 2.81
C VAL A 103 4.00 9.55 3.34
N PHE A 104 3.49 8.69 2.46
CA PHE A 104 3.07 7.36 2.90
C PHE A 104 3.06 6.33 1.77
N GLU A 105 3.11 5.08 2.20
CA GLU A 105 2.91 3.89 1.38
C GLU A 105 1.49 3.36 1.56
N ALA A 106 0.91 2.76 0.53
CA ALA A 106 -0.38 2.07 0.61
C ALA A 106 -0.18 0.57 0.37
N LYS A 107 -0.67 -0.26 1.29
CA LYS A 107 -0.59 -1.72 1.15
C LYS A 107 -1.92 -2.37 1.50
N HIS A 108 -2.35 -3.30 0.66
CA HIS A 108 -3.54 -4.10 0.88
C HIS A 108 -3.16 -5.57 1.12
N THR A 109 -3.90 -6.24 1.99
CA THR A 109 -3.77 -7.67 2.27
C THR A 109 -5.14 -8.31 2.47
N ASP A 110 -5.32 -9.50 1.89
CA ASP A 110 -6.45 -10.41 2.17
C ASP A 110 -6.09 -11.44 3.26
N SER A 111 -4.91 -11.31 3.88
CA SER A 111 -4.47 -12.14 5.01
C SER A 111 -4.85 -11.48 6.33
N ASP A 112 -4.88 -12.28 7.38
CA ASP A 112 -4.99 -11.89 8.80
C ASP A 112 -3.82 -11.05 9.36
N ARG A 113 -2.77 -10.83 8.56
CA ARG A 113 -1.57 -10.06 8.93
C ARG A 113 -0.94 -9.37 7.73
N ILE A 114 -0.05 -8.43 8.03
CA ILE A 114 0.81 -7.75 7.06
C ILE A 114 2.28 -7.86 7.47
N ASP A 115 3.12 -8.35 6.56
CA ASP A 115 4.55 -8.51 6.79
C ASP A 115 5.32 -7.21 6.55
N TYR A 116 6.37 -6.99 7.34
CA TYR A 116 7.31 -5.86 7.18
C TYR A 116 7.88 -5.75 5.75
N ASN A 117 8.17 -6.90 5.13
CA ASN A 117 8.75 -6.99 3.78
C ASN A 117 7.74 -6.70 2.66
N ARG A 118 6.51 -6.26 2.98
CA ARG A 118 5.59 -5.68 1.99
C ARG A 118 6.09 -4.35 1.44
N LEU A 119 7.02 -3.69 2.14
CA LEU A 119 7.78 -2.56 1.62
C LEU A 119 9.14 -3.04 1.09
N THR A 120 9.55 -2.46 -0.03
CA THR A 120 10.90 -2.63 -0.58
C THR A 120 11.94 -1.87 0.27
N PRO A 121 13.22 -2.28 0.26
CA PRO A 121 14.29 -1.54 0.94
C PRO A 121 14.33 -0.06 0.55
N GLU A 122 14.07 0.26 -0.71
CA GLU A 122 14.10 1.63 -1.22
C GLU A 122 12.93 2.46 -0.66
N GLN A 123 11.74 1.89 -0.54
CA GLN A 123 10.59 2.53 0.13
C GLN A 123 10.85 2.75 1.62
N LEU A 124 11.41 1.75 2.31
CA LEU A 124 11.80 1.86 3.72
C LEU A 124 12.79 3.01 3.95
N ASN A 125 13.83 3.10 3.13
CA ASN A 125 14.83 4.17 3.22
C ASN A 125 14.21 5.55 2.95
N SER A 126 13.31 5.63 1.97
CA SER A 126 12.65 6.91 1.64
C SER A 126 11.74 7.40 2.75
N LEU A 127 10.93 6.51 3.34
CA LEU A 127 10.12 6.85 4.52
C LEU A 127 11.00 7.28 5.69
N ALA A 128 12.12 6.59 5.93
CA ALA A 128 13.06 6.94 6.99
C ALA A 128 13.64 8.34 6.84
N GLU A 129 14.05 8.74 5.62
CA GLU A 129 14.60 10.07 5.38
C GLU A 129 13.57 11.18 5.57
N HIS A 130 12.33 10.96 5.09
CA HIS A 130 11.27 11.95 5.27
C HIS A 130 10.85 12.10 6.74
N ASP A 131 10.71 10.98 7.46
CA ASP A 131 10.42 10.97 8.89
C ASP A 131 11.51 11.72 9.68
N ARG A 132 12.79 11.45 9.37
CA ARG A 132 13.94 12.14 9.98
C ARG A 132 13.91 13.65 9.76
N LEU A 133 13.33 14.12 8.65
CA LEU A 133 13.18 15.53 8.32
C LEU A 133 11.87 16.15 8.87
N GLY A 134 11.07 15.39 9.61
CA GLY A 134 9.84 15.87 10.27
C GLY A 134 8.57 15.72 9.43
N ALA A 135 8.62 15.05 8.27
CA ALA A 135 7.41 14.73 7.53
C ALA A 135 6.50 13.81 8.35
N ALA A 136 5.19 13.91 8.15
CA ALA A 136 4.27 12.88 8.61
C ALA A 136 4.47 11.63 7.73
N ALA A 137 5.24 10.65 8.22
CA ALA A 137 5.54 9.41 7.53
C ALA A 137 4.75 8.22 8.11
N PHE A 138 4.03 7.49 7.27
CA PHE A 138 3.23 6.34 7.71
C PHE A 138 2.98 5.32 6.59
N ILE A 139 2.39 4.19 6.96
CA ILE A 139 1.88 3.18 6.04
C ILE A 139 0.36 3.11 6.23
N LEU A 140 -0.38 3.30 5.14
CA LEU A 140 -1.81 3.08 5.11
C LEU A 140 -2.08 1.62 4.70
N VAL A 141 -2.63 0.85 5.63
CA VAL A 141 -2.90 -0.58 5.45
C VAL A 141 -4.39 -0.79 5.26
N SER A 142 -4.76 -1.55 4.24
CA SER A 142 -6.09 -2.13 4.09
C SER A 142 -6.04 -3.63 4.36
N VAL A 143 -6.93 -4.12 5.21
CA VAL A 143 -7.18 -5.53 5.44
C VAL A 143 -8.56 -5.86 4.88
N GLU A 144 -8.61 -6.77 3.90
CA GLU A 144 -9.84 -7.27 3.25
C GLU A 144 -10.75 -6.17 2.67
N LEU A 145 -10.24 -4.96 2.40
CA LEU A 145 -11.01 -3.77 1.99
C LEU A 145 -12.12 -3.36 2.97
N GLN A 146 -12.06 -3.84 4.21
CA GLN A 146 -13.05 -3.57 5.25
C GLN A 146 -12.44 -2.76 6.39
N ASP A 147 -11.20 -3.11 6.77
CA ASP A 147 -10.49 -2.47 7.85
C ASP A 147 -9.30 -1.66 7.32
N PHE A 148 -9.14 -0.46 7.84
CA PHE A 148 -8.12 0.49 7.39
C PHE A 148 -7.32 1.00 8.58
N TYR A 149 -6.01 1.10 8.41
CA TYR A 149 -5.10 1.43 9.48
C TYR A 149 -4.02 2.39 9.01
N ARG A 150 -3.68 3.39 9.83
CA ARG A 150 -2.56 4.29 9.61
C ARG A 150 -1.45 3.98 10.60
N VAL A 151 -0.51 3.15 10.18
CA VAL A 151 0.62 2.74 11.01
C VAL A 151 1.73 3.80 10.90
N PRO A 152 2.10 4.51 11.98
CA PRO A 152 3.21 5.46 11.95
C PRO A 152 4.51 4.79 11.55
N TRP A 153 5.38 5.50 10.83
CA TRP A 153 6.65 4.94 10.37
C TRP A 153 7.47 4.31 11.50
N GLY A 154 7.59 4.98 12.65
CA GLY A 154 8.33 4.45 13.79
C GLY A 154 7.82 3.08 14.28
N VAL A 155 6.50 2.87 14.27
CA VAL A 155 5.87 1.59 14.63
C VAL A 155 6.20 0.52 13.59
N TRP A 156 6.05 0.85 12.29
CA TRP A 156 6.38 -0.07 11.21
C TRP A 156 7.86 -0.47 11.21
N ARG A 157 8.76 0.51 11.40
CA ARG A 157 10.21 0.32 11.49
C ARG A 157 10.57 -0.63 12.64
N ASP A 158 9.93 -0.44 13.79
CA ASP A 158 10.32 -1.09 15.04
C ASP A 158 9.46 -2.31 15.41
N MET A 159 8.70 -2.89 14.46
CA MET A 159 7.84 -4.06 14.71
C MET A 159 8.55 -5.18 15.50
N ARG A 160 9.80 -5.51 15.15
CA ARG A 160 10.56 -6.55 15.86
C ARG A 160 10.80 -6.20 17.32
N LYS A 161 11.05 -4.93 17.62
CA LYS A 161 11.27 -4.44 18.99
C LYS A 161 9.97 -4.36 19.77
N LEU A 162 8.88 -3.96 19.13
CA LEU A 162 7.58 -3.74 19.75
C LEU A 162 6.79 -5.04 19.97
N TYR A 163 6.83 -5.96 18.99
CA TYR A 163 6.00 -7.17 18.95
C TYR A 163 6.81 -8.48 18.96
N GLY A 164 8.14 -8.41 18.84
CA GLY A 164 9.01 -9.60 18.75
C GLY A 164 9.10 -10.21 17.34
N HIS A 165 8.31 -9.74 16.38
CA HIS A 165 8.28 -10.24 15.01
C HIS A 165 8.22 -9.14 13.94
N LYS A 166 8.34 -9.52 12.67
CA LYS A 166 8.36 -8.61 11.51
C LYS A 166 7.05 -8.67 10.71
N HIS A 167 5.93 -8.69 11.41
CA HIS A 167 4.59 -8.57 10.86
C HIS A 167 3.68 -7.91 11.90
N MET A 168 2.51 -7.44 11.47
CA MET A 168 1.44 -7.02 12.35
C MET A 168 0.18 -7.82 12.05
N ASN A 169 -0.44 -8.39 13.08
CA ASN A 169 -1.77 -9.00 12.99
C ASN A 169 -2.87 -7.95 13.22
N LYS A 170 -4.14 -8.32 13.01
CA LYS A 170 -5.27 -7.41 13.18
C LYS A 170 -5.36 -6.76 14.56
N ALA A 171 -5.08 -7.49 15.64
CA ALA A 171 -5.11 -6.95 17.00
C ALA A 171 -4.02 -5.89 17.23
N GLU A 172 -2.84 -6.08 16.64
CA GLU A 172 -1.73 -5.11 16.71
C GLU A 172 -1.95 -3.89 15.80
N LEU A 173 -2.72 -4.06 14.72
CA LEU A 173 -3.13 -2.95 13.85
C LEU A 173 -4.24 -2.10 14.48
N GLU A 174 -5.08 -2.68 15.35
CA GLU A 174 -6.28 -2.03 15.88
C GLU A 174 -6.06 -0.65 16.54
N PRO A 175 -4.98 -0.41 17.32
CA PRO A 175 -4.68 0.92 17.85
C PRO A 175 -4.50 2.01 16.77
N PHE A 176 -4.27 1.62 15.52
CA PHE A 176 -4.01 2.51 14.38
C PHE A 176 -5.21 2.64 13.44
N ARG A 177 -6.41 2.23 13.90
CA ARG A 177 -7.62 2.21 13.09
C ARG A 177 -7.95 3.58 12.50
N VAL A 178 -8.28 3.59 11.21
CA VAL A 178 -8.80 4.75 10.49
C VAL A 178 -10.25 4.49 10.11
N GLN A 179 -11.07 5.52 10.24
CA GLN A 179 -12.47 5.45 9.88
C GLN A 179 -12.66 5.63 8.37
N TYR A 180 -13.61 4.90 7.80
CA TYR A 180 -14.12 5.14 6.45
C TYR A 180 -15.57 5.60 6.56
N ILE A 181 -15.80 6.91 6.41
CA ILE A 181 -17.11 7.53 6.64
C ILE A 181 -17.46 8.43 5.48
N ALA A 182 -18.70 8.34 5.01
CA ALA A 182 -19.22 9.13 3.90
C ALA A 182 -18.35 9.07 2.63
N GLY A 183 -17.76 7.91 2.36
CA GLY A 183 -16.90 7.70 1.19
C GLY A 183 -15.46 8.23 1.33
N VAL A 184 -15.06 8.65 2.54
CA VAL A 184 -13.74 9.25 2.80
C VAL A 184 -12.99 8.43 3.86
N LEU A 185 -11.79 7.98 3.52
CA LEU A 185 -10.81 7.46 4.46
C LEU A 185 -10.24 8.62 5.26
N LYS A 186 -10.42 8.57 6.58
CA LYS A 186 -9.97 9.60 7.52
C LYS A 186 -8.48 9.53 7.84
N LEU A 187 -7.66 9.33 6.81
CA LEU A 187 -6.24 9.00 6.92
C LEU A 187 -5.35 10.16 7.44
N LEU A 188 -5.84 11.40 7.47
CA LEU A 188 -5.10 12.54 8.02
C LEU A 188 -5.56 12.96 9.42
N GLU A 189 -6.64 12.36 9.95
CA GLU A 189 -7.13 12.69 11.28
C GLU A 189 -6.07 12.37 12.35
N GLY A 190 -5.86 13.33 13.26
CA GLY A 190 -4.85 13.27 14.30
C GLY A 190 -3.40 13.50 13.83
N ILE A 191 -3.17 13.88 12.56
CA ILE A 191 -1.86 14.36 12.08
C ILE A 191 -1.76 15.89 12.13
N GLU A 192 -2.91 16.57 12.20
CA GLU A 192 -3.00 18.02 12.09
C GLU A 192 -2.68 18.72 13.41
N LEU A 193 -1.47 19.33 13.43
CA LEU A 193 -0.99 20.36 14.36
C LEU A 193 -0.80 19.92 15.83
N GLU A 194 0.36 19.34 16.13
CA GLU A 194 1.04 19.66 17.40
C GLU A 194 1.61 21.07 17.25
N TYR A 195 0.84 22.11 17.60
CA TYR A 195 1.51 23.33 18.07
C TYR A 195 2.19 22.90 19.37
N GLY A 196 3.52 22.82 19.35
CA GLY A 196 4.25 22.73 20.60
C GLY A 196 3.76 23.88 21.47
N GLU A 197 3.18 23.57 22.63
CA GLU A 197 3.10 24.52 23.72
C GLU A 197 4.56 24.86 24.07
N GLN A 198 5.16 25.76 23.31
CA GLN A 198 6.23 26.58 23.85
C GLN A 198 5.51 27.49 24.81
N GLU A 199 5.53 27.11 26.10
CA GLU A 199 5.28 28.04 27.18
C GLU A 199 6.04 29.32 26.84
N GLU A 200 5.29 30.38 26.51
CA GLU A 200 5.77 31.75 26.55
C GLU A 200 6.16 32.02 28.02
N THR A 201 7.37 31.59 28.36
CA THR A 201 8.07 32.12 29.51
C THR A 201 8.84 33.32 28.99
N LEU A 202 8.21 34.50 29.09
CA LEU A 202 8.79 35.75 29.57
C LEU A 202 7.72 36.85 29.64
#